data_AF-A0A7X5N0X7-F1
#
_entry.id   AF-A0A7X5N0X7-F1
#
_cell.length_a   1.000
_cell.length_b   1.000
_cell.length_c   1.000
_cell.angle_alpha   90.00
_cell.angle_beta   90.00
_cell.angle_gamma   90.00
#
_symmetry.space_group_name_H-M   'P 1'
#
loop_
_entity.id
_entity.type
_entity.pdbx_description
1 polymer ?
#
loop_
_entity_poly.entity_id
_entity_poly.type
_entity_poly.pdbx_seq_one_letter_code
_entity_poly.pdbx_strand_id
1 'polypeptide(L)'
;TCGSCSGMFTANSMNCLTEALGLSLPGNGTVVATHADREQLFLRAGRVAVELCHRWYGGEDPTALPRGIATFEAFENAMTLDIAMGGSTNTILHLLAAAQEGDVPFGMRDIDRLSKRVPQLCKVAPNTPKYHIEDVHRAGGIMAILGELARGGLLHTNAATVHARTLADAIAQWDVTQTDAETVHTFYKAGPAGIPTQIAFSQATRWDSLDTDRSEGCIRDVAHAFSQEGGLAVLYGNIARDGCVVKTAGVDESIHVFEGNVRVFESQDSAVKGILAD
;
A
#
# COMPACT_ATOMS: atom_id res chain seq x y z
N THR A 1 8.80 13.83 15.88
CA THR A 1 9.57 13.80 14.63
C THR A 1 8.69 14.29 13.49
N CYS A 2 9.22 14.96 12.47
CA CYS A 2 8.44 15.26 11.26
C CYS A 2 8.11 13.97 10.48
N GLY A 3 6.95 13.94 9.81
CA GLY A 3 6.45 12.76 9.10
C GLY A 3 5.00 12.42 9.47
N SER A 4 4.43 11.44 8.76
CA SER A 4 3.14 10.82 9.10
C SER A 4 3.29 9.87 10.29
N CYS A 5 2.16 9.33 10.77
CA CYS A 5 2.13 8.24 11.75
C CYS A 5 3.01 7.06 11.27
N SER A 6 3.66 6.33 12.18
CA SER A 6 4.54 5.19 11.83
C SER A 6 3.80 3.92 11.40
N GLY A 7 2.53 3.79 11.75
CA GLY A 7 1.67 2.66 11.37
C GLY A 7 1.02 2.80 9.99
N MET A 8 0.42 1.72 9.50
CA MET A 8 -0.35 1.64 8.26
C MET A 8 -1.74 2.27 8.38
N PHE A 9 -1.77 3.55 8.77
CA PHE A 9 -2.96 4.38 8.72
C PHE A 9 -3.15 4.99 7.32
N THR A 10 -4.20 5.79 7.12
CA THR A 10 -4.57 6.34 5.80
C THR A 10 -3.40 7.01 5.07
N ALA A 11 -2.60 7.82 5.77
CA ALA A 11 -1.48 8.55 5.15
C ALA A 11 -0.43 7.61 4.56
N ASN A 12 0.04 6.62 5.33
CA ASN A 12 1.02 5.65 4.81
C ASN A 12 0.39 4.73 3.77
N SER A 13 -0.84 4.26 4.00
CA SER A 13 -1.53 3.38 3.05
C SER A 13 -1.63 4.05 1.69
N MET A 14 -2.17 5.28 1.62
CA MET A 14 -2.28 6.03 0.36
C MET A 14 -0.92 6.27 -0.30
N ASN A 15 0.11 6.60 0.48
CA ASN A 15 1.45 6.84 -0.04
C ASN A 15 2.12 5.57 -0.60
N CYS A 16 1.76 4.39 -0.07
CA CYS A 16 2.18 3.10 -0.61
C CYS A 16 1.39 2.76 -1.89
N LEU A 17 0.09 3.07 -1.91
CA LEU A 17 -0.77 2.79 -3.07
C LEU A 17 -0.38 3.57 -4.31
N THR A 18 0.19 4.77 -4.18
CA THR A 18 0.67 5.52 -5.34
C THR A 18 1.85 4.84 -6.04
N GLU A 19 2.65 4.01 -5.35
CA GLU A 19 3.68 3.18 -5.98
C GLU A 19 3.04 2.06 -6.83
N ALA A 20 2.00 1.39 -6.32
CA ALA A 20 1.28 0.33 -7.06
C ALA A 20 0.41 0.86 -8.21
N LEU A 21 -0.15 2.06 -8.07
CA LEU A 21 -0.79 2.80 -9.17
C LEU A 21 0.21 3.20 -10.26
N GLY A 22 1.51 3.09 -10.00
CA GLY A 22 2.57 3.50 -10.91
C GLY A 22 2.80 5.01 -10.95
N LEU A 23 2.20 5.79 -10.05
CA LEU A 23 2.28 7.26 -10.01
C LEU A 23 3.36 7.81 -9.06
N SER A 24 4.14 6.94 -8.43
CA SER A 24 5.22 7.32 -7.52
C SER A 24 6.47 6.48 -7.72
N LEU A 25 7.60 7.02 -7.26
CA LEU A 25 8.89 6.33 -7.31
C LEU A 25 8.98 5.26 -6.22
N PRO A 26 9.74 4.17 -6.46
CA PRO A 26 10.00 3.15 -5.47
C PRO A 26 10.55 3.72 -4.17
N GLY A 27 9.96 3.28 -3.05
CA GLY A 27 10.36 3.72 -1.71
C GLY A 27 9.68 5.02 -1.24
N ASN A 28 8.88 5.69 -2.08
CA ASN A 28 8.09 6.87 -1.69
C ASN A 28 7.22 6.64 -0.44
N GLY A 29 6.58 5.48 -0.39
CA GLY A 29 5.68 5.02 0.67
C GLY A 29 6.38 4.59 1.95
N THR A 30 7.65 4.20 1.88
CA THR A 30 8.32 3.46 2.97
C THR A 30 9.59 4.12 3.52
N VAL A 31 10.31 4.92 2.73
CA VAL A 31 11.52 5.59 3.24
C VAL A 31 11.14 6.59 4.34
N VAL A 32 11.84 6.54 5.47
CA VAL A 32 11.48 7.38 6.62
C VAL A 32 11.75 8.86 6.35
N ALA A 33 10.88 9.73 6.86
CA ALA A 33 10.82 11.16 6.50
C ALA A 33 12.14 11.93 6.73
N THR A 34 12.88 11.56 7.77
CA THR A 34 14.11 12.26 8.19
C THR A 34 15.36 11.73 7.52
N HIS A 35 15.28 10.62 6.78
CA HIS A 35 16.45 10.01 6.18
C HIS A 35 16.96 10.80 4.97
N ALA A 36 18.27 10.94 4.83
CA ALA A 36 18.92 11.71 3.77
C ALA A 36 18.54 11.21 2.36
N ASP A 37 18.40 9.90 2.17
CA ASP A 37 17.99 9.30 0.88
C ASP A 37 16.63 9.82 0.37
N ARG A 38 15.76 10.32 1.27
CA ARG A 38 14.48 10.91 0.85
C ARG A 38 14.67 12.19 0.02
N GLU A 39 15.78 12.91 0.20
CA GLU A 39 16.13 14.07 -0.63
C GLU A 39 16.32 13.66 -2.10
N GLN A 40 16.99 12.51 -2.33
CA GLN A 40 17.24 12.02 -3.68
C GLN A 40 15.97 11.62 -4.40
N LEU A 41 14.95 11.11 -3.68
CA LEU A 41 13.63 10.87 -4.25
C LEU A 41 12.95 12.16 -4.71
N PHE A 42 13.06 13.25 -3.94
CA PHE A 42 12.49 14.54 -4.33
C PHE A 42 13.15 15.07 -5.61
N LEU A 43 14.49 15.02 -5.66
CA LEU A 43 15.25 15.44 -6.84
C LEU A 43 14.95 14.54 -8.05
N ARG A 44 14.84 13.23 -7.86
CA ARG A 44 14.48 12.29 -8.93
C ARG A 44 13.05 12.52 -9.42
N ALA A 45 12.08 12.77 -8.54
CA ALA A 45 10.71 13.07 -8.92
C ALA A 45 10.63 14.30 -9.83
N GLY A 46 11.37 15.37 -9.51
CA GLY A 46 11.47 16.55 -10.37
C GLY A 46 12.03 16.24 -11.77
N ARG A 47 13.08 15.40 -11.85
CA ARG A 47 13.66 14.96 -13.13
C ARG A 47 12.69 14.08 -13.93
N VAL A 48 12.02 13.15 -13.26
CA VAL A 48 11.04 12.25 -13.88
C VAL A 48 9.84 13.02 -14.42
N ALA A 49 9.35 14.04 -13.71
CA ALA A 49 8.27 14.89 -14.22
C ALA A 49 8.66 15.56 -15.55
N VAL A 50 9.90 16.06 -15.66
CA VAL A 50 10.41 16.64 -16.92
C VAL A 50 10.58 15.56 -18.00
N GLU A 51 11.08 14.37 -17.64
CA GLU A 51 11.21 13.22 -18.55
C GLU A 51 9.85 12.79 -19.14
N LEU A 52 8.80 12.73 -18.32
CA LEU A 52 7.43 12.43 -18.76
C LEU A 52 6.91 13.48 -19.74
N CYS A 53 7.18 14.77 -19.48
CA CYS A 53 6.85 15.84 -20.44
C CYS A 53 7.56 15.62 -21.79
N HIS A 54 8.83 15.23 -21.79
CA HIS A 54 9.54 14.94 -23.03
C HIS A 54 8.98 13.71 -23.76
N ARG A 55 8.64 12.64 -23.03
CA ARG A 55 8.00 11.44 -23.60
C ARG A 55 6.66 11.78 -24.28
N TRP A 56 5.84 12.61 -23.65
CA TRP A 56 4.55 13.03 -24.22
C TRP A 56 4.72 14.03 -25.36
N TYR A 57 5.30 15.20 -25.10
CA TYR A 57 5.36 16.27 -26.10
C TYR A 57 6.36 16.01 -27.24
N GLY A 58 7.33 15.12 -27.05
CA GLY A 58 8.31 14.74 -28.06
C GLY A 58 8.03 13.40 -28.75
N GLY A 59 7.32 12.48 -28.09
CA GLY A 59 7.12 11.12 -28.58
C GLY A 59 5.67 10.64 -28.60
N GLU A 60 4.71 11.47 -28.18
CA GLU A 60 3.28 11.15 -28.07
C GLU A 60 3.00 9.86 -27.28
N ASP A 61 3.87 9.55 -26.31
CA ASP A 61 3.77 8.33 -25.51
C ASP A 61 2.59 8.42 -24.51
N PRO A 62 1.47 7.71 -24.72
CA PRO A 62 0.29 7.81 -23.87
C PRO A 62 0.58 7.34 -22.43
N THR A 63 1.60 6.49 -22.24
CA THR A 63 2.01 5.99 -20.92
C THR A 63 2.83 7.00 -20.13
N ALA A 64 3.02 8.23 -20.64
CA ALA A 64 3.57 9.35 -19.90
C ALA A 64 2.49 10.20 -19.18
N LEU A 65 1.21 10.01 -19.52
CA LEU A 65 0.09 10.74 -18.91
C LEU A 65 -0.49 9.98 -17.72
N PRO A 66 -1.04 10.67 -16.69
CA PRO A 66 -1.64 10.02 -15.54
C PRO A 66 -2.70 8.98 -15.90
N ARG A 67 -3.58 9.26 -16.88
CA ARG A 67 -4.63 8.31 -17.32
C ARG A 67 -4.10 7.13 -18.15
N GLY A 68 -2.91 7.25 -18.73
CA GLY A 68 -2.23 6.15 -19.39
C GLY A 68 -1.40 5.27 -18.44
N ILE A 69 -1.18 5.74 -17.20
CA ILE A 69 -0.47 5.01 -16.14
C ILE A 69 -1.49 4.38 -15.18
N ALA A 70 -2.38 5.20 -14.60
CA ALA A 70 -3.42 4.78 -13.67
C ALA A 70 -4.62 4.19 -14.41
N THR A 71 -4.38 3.10 -15.15
CA THR A 71 -5.42 2.32 -15.84
C THR A 71 -6.22 1.45 -14.87
N PHE A 72 -7.26 0.78 -15.35
CA PHE A 72 -8.03 -0.18 -14.55
C PHE A 72 -7.14 -1.24 -13.89
N GLU A 73 -6.17 -1.78 -14.64
CA GLU A 73 -5.17 -2.73 -14.15
C GLU A 73 -4.31 -2.15 -13.02
N ALA A 74 -3.94 -0.87 -13.10
CA ALA A 74 -3.19 -0.20 -12.04
C ALA A 74 -4.03 -0.02 -10.77
N PHE A 75 -5.33 0.27 -10.91
CA PHE A 75 -6.26 0.29 -9.77
C PHE A 75 -6.45 -1.09 -9.14
N GLU A 76 -6.52 -2.16 -9.94
CA GLU A 76 -6.53 -3.53 -9.41
C GLU A 76 -5.23 -3.87 -8.67
N ASN A 77 -4.07 -3.48 -9.21
CA ASN A 77 -2.77 -3.66 -8.55
C ASN A 77 -2.72 -2.90 -7.21
N ALA A 78 -3.20 -1.66 -7.18
CA ALA A 78 -3.27 -0.85 -5.97
C ALA A 78 -4.19 -1.49 -4.91
N MET A 79 -5.40 -1.88 -5.29
CA MET A 79 -6.31 -2.55 -4.36
C MET A 79 -5.75 -3.90 -3.87
N THR A 80 -5.06 -4.63 -4.75
CA THR A 80 -4.36 -5.88 -4.38
C THR A 80 -3.25 -5.62 -3.36
N LEU A 81 -2.46 -4.56 -3.53
CA LEU A 81 -1.50 -4.12 -2.53
C LEU A 81 -2.17 -3.75 -1.19
N ASP A 82 -3.25 -2.98 -1.22
CA ASP A 82 -3.97 -2.53 -0.02
C ASP A 82 -4.48 -3.72 0.81
N ILE A 83 -5.07 -4.73 0.16
CA ILE A 83 -5.54 -5.96 0.82
C ILE A 83 -4.36 -6.73 1.39
N ALA A 84 -3.28 -6.90 0.62
CA ALA A 84 -2.10 -7.64 1.03
C ALA A 84 -1.39 -7.03 2.24
N MET A 85 -1.46 -5.70 2.37
CA MET A 85 -0.90 -4.95 3.50
C MET A 85 -1.87 -4.80 4.68
N GLY A 86 -3.13 -5.14 4.49
CA GLY A 86 -4.20 -4.82 5.43
C GLY A 86 -4.29 -3.31 5.67
N GLY A 87 -4.36 -2.52 4.61
CA GLY A 87 -4.45 -1.06 4.60
C GLY A 87 -5.67 -0.49 5.35
N SER A 88 -5.77 0.84 5.36
CA SER A 88 -6.91 1.54 5.96
C SER A 88 -8.15 1.39 5.09
N THR A 89 -9.32 1.12 5.68
CA THR A 89 -10.59 1.10 4.91
C THR A 89 -10.89 2.43 4.21
N ASN A 90 -10.28 3.54 4.63
CA ASN A 90 -10.39 4.83 3.95
C ASN A 90 -9.75 4.85 2.56
N THR A 91 -8.77 3.97 2.28
CA THR A 91 -8.14 3.90 0.96
C THR A 91 -9.15 3.51 -0.12
N ILE A 92 -10.17 2.71 0.22
CA ILE A 92 -11.27 2.36 -0.69
C ILE A 92 -11.99 3.61 -1.16
N LEU A 93 -12.34 4.52 -0.25
CA LEU A 93 -13.01 5.78 -0.61
C LEU A 93 -12.12 6.63 -1.52
N HIS A 94 -10.82 6.71 -1.22
CA HIS A 94 -9.87 7.48 -2.02
C HIS A 94 -9.61 6.87 -3.40
N LEU A 95 -9.49 5.54 -3.50
CA LEU A 95 -9.32 4.84 -4.77
C LEU A 95 -10.57 4.99 -5.64
N LEU A 96 -11.78 4.84 -5.07
CA LEU A 96 -13.03 5.05 -5.81
C LEU A 96 -13.15 6.50 -6.31
N ALA A 97 -12.80 7.48 -5.47
CA ALA A 97 -12.81 8.89 -5.87
C ALA A 97 -11.78 9.17 -6.99
N ALA A 98 -10.57 8.62 -6.89
CA ALA A 98 -9.54 8.77 -7.92
C ALA A 98 -9.92 8.07 -9.23
N ALA A 99 -10.53 6.89 -9.15
CA ALA A 99 -11.04 6.17 -10.31
C ALA A 99 -12.14 6.98 -11.02
N GLN A 100 -13.07 7.56 -10.25
CA GLN A 100 -14.11 8.43 -10.80
C GLN A 100 -13.54 9.67 -11.50
N GLU A 101 -12.56 10.36 -10.89
CA GLU A 101 -11.90 11.52 -11.51
C GLU A 101 -11.11 11.14 -12.79
N GLY A 102 -10.53 9.94 -12.82
CA GLY A 102 -9.80 9.42 -13.98
C GLY A 102 -10.68 8.82 -15.09
N ASP A 103 -12.01 8.82 -14.92
CA ASP A 103 -12.99 7.98 -15.63
C ASP A 103 -12.53 6.52 -15.82
N VAL A 104 -11.97 5.92 -14.76
CA VAL A 104 -11.57 4.52 -14.75
C VAL A 104 -12.74 3.68 -14.25
N PRO A 105 -13.16 2.61 -14.96
CA PRO A 105 -14.34 1.82 -14.61
C PRO A 105 -14.07 0.83 -13.47
N PHE A 106 -13.53 1.31 -12.35
CA PHE A 106 -13.20 0.53 -11.15
C PHE A 106 -14.19 0.83 -10.02
N GLY A 107 -14.74 -0.20 -9.39
CA GLY A 107 -15.79 -0.04 -8.38
C GLY A 107 -15.81 -1.10 -7.28
N MET A 108 -16.83 -1.01 -6.42
CA MET A 108 -17.00 -1.91 -5.26
C MET A 108 -17.02 -3.41 -5.61
N ARG A 109 -17.51 -3.77 -6.80
CA ARG A 109 -17.53 -5.17 -7.27
C ARG A 109 -16.13 -5.71 -7.54
N ASP A 110 -15.23 -4.87 -8.02
CA ASP A 110 -13.84 -5.24 -8.27
C ASP A 110 -13.11 -5.44 -6.95
N ILE A 111 -13.37 -4.57 -5.97
CA ILE A 111 -12.85 -4.69 -4.60
C ILE A 111 -13.31 -6.00 -3.95
N ASP A 112 -14.60 -6.33 -4.02
CA ASP A 112 -15.15 -7.60 -3.51
C ASP A 112 -14.51 -8.83 -4.19
N ARG A 113 -14.31 -8.78 -5.51
CA ARG A 113 -13.66 -9.87 -6.26
C ARG A 113 -12.20 -10.05 -5.84
N LEU A 114 -11.48 -8.96 -5.59
CA LEU A 114 -10.08 -8.99 -5.16
C LEU A 114 -9.94 -9.45 -3.71
N SER A 115 -10.82 -9.00 -2.81
CA SER A 115 -10.74 -9.32 -1.38
C SER A 115 -10.83 -10.82 -1.09
N LYS A 116 -11.50 -11.57 -1.95
CA LYS A 116 -11.67 -13.04 -1.88
C LYS A 116 -10.45 -13.86 -2.34
N ARG A 117 -9.47 -13.24 -3.00
CA ARG A 117 -8.32 -13.97 -3.59
C ARG A 117 -6.97 -13.50 -3.12
N VAL A 118 -6.88 -12.29 -2.59
CA VAL A 118 -5.59 -11.67 -2.26
C VAL A 118 -5.21 -12.03 -0.82
N PRO A 119 -4.08 -12.72 -0.61
CA PRO A 119 -3.61 -13.08 0.72
C PRO A 119 -3.00 -11.87 1.44
N GLN A 120 -2.99 -11.91 2.77
CA GLN A 120 -2.35 -10.89 3.60
C GLN A 120 -0.85 -11.20 3.78
N LEU A 121 0.01 -10.52 3.02
CA LEU A 121 1.46 -10.75 3.00
C LEU A 121 2.23 -9.99 4.09
N CYS A 122 1.70 -8.86 4.57
CA CYS A 122 2.31 -8.13 5.68
C CYS A 122 1.27 -7.73 6.74
N LYS A 123 1.73 -7.66 7.99
CA LYS A 123 1.01 -7.06 9.10
C LYS A 123 1.88 -5.94 9.65
N VAL A 124 1.34 -4.72 9.64
CA VAL A 124 2.00 -3.52 10.18
C VAL A 124 1.07 -2.91 11.23
N ALA A 125 1.63 -2.24 12.23
CA ALA A 125 0.87 -1.48 13.22
C ALA A 125 -0.26 -0.67 12.53
N PRO A 126 -1.51 -0.72 13.02
CA PRO A 126 -1.95 -1.28 14.31
C PRO A 126 -2.25 -2.79 14.30
N ASN A 127 -2.19 -3.47 13.15
CA ASN A 127 -2.57 -4.89 13.05
C ASN A 127 -1.59 -5.84 13.77
N THR A 128 -0.39 -5.35 14.12
CA THR A 128 0.61 -6.04 14.93
C THR A 128 1.45 -5.01 15.70
N PRO A 129 1.92 -5.33 16.91
CA PRO A 129 2.91 -4.51 17.61
C PRO A 129 4.34 -4.72 17.08
N LYS A 130 4.58 -5.74 16.24
CA LYS A 130 5.93 -6.18 15.85
C LYS A 130 6.58 -5.31 14.77
N TYR A 131 5.80 -4.80 13.82
CA TYR A 131 6.31 -4.13 12.62
C TYR A 131 5.68 -2.76 12.40
N HIS A 132 6.52 -1.82 11.98
CA HIS A 132 6.17 -0.46 11.56
C HIS A 132 6.63 -0.22 10.11
N ILE A 133 6.36 0.96 9.56
CA ILE A 133 6.66 1.27 8.15
C ILE A 133 8.17 1.16 7.82
N GLU A 134 9.04 1.47 8.77
CA GLU A 134 10.50 1.30 8.63
C GLU A 134 10.93 -0.16 8.48
N ASP A 135 10.19 -1.10 9.06
CA ASP A 135 10.45 -2.54 8.91
C ASP A 135 10.01 -3.02 7.54
N VAL A 136 8.89 -2.49 7.02
CA VAL A 136 8.48 -2.72 5.63
C VAL A 136 9.53 -2.21 4.67
N HIS A 137 10.09 -1.02 4.92
CA HIS A 137 11.19 -0.49 4.13
C HIS A 137 12.40 -1.43 4.15
N ARG A 138 12.83 -1.86 5.34
CA ARG A 138 13.93 -2.80 5.52
C ARG A 138 13.71 -4.14 4.82
N ALA A 139 12.47 -4.57 4.67
CA ALA A 139 12.11 -5.81 3.98
C ALA A 139 12.06 -5.71 2.43
N GLY A 140 12.40 -4.54 1.89
CA GLY A 140 12.38 -4.23 0.45
C GLY A 140 11.21 -3.34 0.02
N GLY A 141 10.47 -2.78 0.98
CA GLY A 141 9.40 -1.82 0.75
C GLY A 141 8.24 -2.37 -0.08
N ILE A 142 7.57 -1.47 -0.81
CA ILE A 142 6.40 -1.82 -1.61
C ILE A 142 6.77 -2.73 -2.79
N MET A 143 7.93 -2.53 -3.40
CA MET A 143 8.37 -3.36 -4.53
C MET A 143 8.61 -4.82 -4.13
N ALA A 144 9.04 -5.09 -2.89
CA ALA A 144 9.09 -6.47 -2.39
C ALA A 144 7.70 -7.10 -2.26
N ILE A 145 6.70 -6.36 -1.75
CA ILE A 145 5.31 -6.87 -1.64
C ILE A 145 4.73 -7.13 -3.04
N LEU A 146 4.92 -6.18 -3.96
CA LEU A 146 4.50 -6.34 -5.35
C LEU A 146 5.22 -7.50 -6.03
N GLY A 147 6.50 -7.72 -5.73
CA GLY A 147 7.26 -8.88 -6.21
C GLY A 147 6.65 -10.22 -5.79
N GLU A 148 6.25 -10.36 -4.52
CA GLU A 148 5.59 -11.58 -4.04
C GLU A 148 4.21 -11.79 -4.68
N LEU A 149 3.41 -10.71 -4.81
CA LEU A 149 2.10 -10.77 -5.45
C LEU A 149 2.22 -11.12 -6.95
N ALA A 150 3.25 -10.60 -7.64
CA ALA A 150 3.55 -10.95 -9.02
C ALA A 150 3.93 -12.43 -9.17
N ARG A 151 4.78 -12.97 -8.26
CA ARG A 151 5.11 -14.41 -8.20
C ARG A 151 3.87 -15.28 -7.98
N GLY A 152 2.91 -14.78 -7.21
CA GLY A 152 1.60 -15.41 -7.01
C GLY A 152 0.62 -15.29 -8.19
N GLY A 153 0.99 -14.57 -9.27
CA GLY A 153 0.09 -14.32 -10.40
C GLY A 153 -1.08 -13.40 -10.07
N LEU A 154 -0.94 -12.54 -9.06
CA LEU A 154 -2.01 -11.67 -8.54
C LEU A 154 -1.93 -10.23 -9.07
N LEU A 155 -0.93 -9.89 -9.88
CA LEU A 155 -0.73 -8.55 -10.42
C LEU A 155 -0.79 -8.50 -11.95
N HIS A 156 -1.25 -7.36 -12.46
CA HIS A 156 -1.10 -6.96 -13.85
C HIS A 156 0.29 -6.38 -14.07
N THR A 157 1.24 -7.23 -14.44
CA THR A 157 2.67 -6.86 -14.51
C THR A 157 3.02 -5.99 -15.72
N ASN A 158 2.15 -5.90 -16.72
CA ASN A 158 2.35 -5.05 -17.90
C ASN A 158 1.93 -3.58 -17.68
N ALA A 159 1.36 -3.23 -16.53
CA ALA A 159 0.94 -1.86 -16.23
C ALA A 159 2.15 -0.91 -16.25
N ALA A 160 2.02 0.25 -16.91
CA ALA A 160 3.08 1.24 -16.97
C ALA A 160 3.24 1.97 -15.64
N THR A 161 4.41 2.58 -15.42
CA THR A 161 4.65 3.45 -14.26
C THR A 161 5.39 4.71 -14.70
N VAL A 162 5.45 5.71 -13.82
CA VAL A 162 6.20 6.96 -14.06
C VAL A 162 7.70 6.75 -14.30
N HIS A 163 8.25 5.60 -13.91
CA HIS A 163 9.69 5.36 -13.83
C HIS A 163 10.17 4.09 -14.55
N ALA A 164 9.25 3.24 -15.00
CA ALA A 164 9.53 2.01 -15.74
C ALA A 164 8.41 1.74 -16.76
N ARG A 165 8.76 1.06 -17.86
CA ARG A 165 7.81 0.76 -18.95
C ARG A 165 6.71 -0.19 -18.50
N THR A 166 7.05 -1.15 -17.65
CA THR A 166 6.10 -2.09 -17.06
C THR A 166 6.37 -2.24 -15.56
N LEU A 167 5.36 -2.69 -14.80
CA LEU A 167 5.51 -3.03 -13.40
C LEU A 167 6.45 -4.23 -13.23
N ALA A 168 6.50 -5.16 -14.19
CA ALA A 168 7.50 -6.23 -14.23
C ALA A 168 8.94 -5.68 -14.20
N ASP A 169 9.23 -4.69 -15.05
CA ASP A 169 10.56 -4.07 -15.11
C ASP A 169 10.89 -3.35 -13.79
N ALA A 170 9.90 -2.66 -13.20
CA ALA A 170 10.06 -2.01 -11.91
C ALA A 170 10.37 -3.04 -10.80
N ILE A 171 9.62 -4.14 -10.74
CA ILE A 171 9.84 -5.22 -9.77
C ILE A 171 11.23 -5.84 -9.98
N ALA A 172 11.61 -6.17 -11.21
CA ALA A 172 12.92 -6.77 -11.49
C ALA A 172 14.08 -5.85 -11.06
N GLN A 173 13.91 -4.54 -11.16
CA GLN A 173 14.92 -3.57 -10.76
C GLN A 173 14.98 -3.36 -9.23
N TRP A 174 13.82 -3.37 -8.54
CA TRP A 174 13.70 -2.89 -7.15
C TRP A 174 13.38 -3.95 -6.10
N ASP A 175 12.86 -5.11 -6.48
CA ASP A 175 12.66 -6.23 -5.55
C ASP A 175 14.03 -6.76 -5.10
N VAL A 176 14.35 -6.55 -3.82
CA VAL A 176 15.61 -6.96 -3.17
C VAL A 176 15.87 -8.46 -3.22
N THR A 177 14.88 -9.28 -3.56
CA THR A 177 15.02 -10.73 -3.76
C THR A 177 15.34 -11.12 -5.21
N GLN A 178 15.22 -10.19 -6.16
CA GLN A 178 15.52 -10.41 -7.59
C GLN A 178 16.76 -9.68 -8.07
N THR A 179 17.05 -8.50 -7.50
CA THR A 179 18.18 -7.65 -7.90
C THR A 179 19.37 -7.83 -6.97
N ASP A 180 20.58 -7.88 -7.53
CA ASP A 180 21.85 -7.84 -6.80
C ASP A 180 22.45 -6.42 -6.76
N ALA A 181 21.68 -5.40 -7.17
CA ALA A 181 22.16 -4.03 -7.21
C ALA A 181 22.41 -3.47 -5.80
N GLU A 182 23.69 -3.27 -5.46
CA GLU A 182 24.11 -2.74 -4.15
C GLU A 182 23.44 -1.39 -3.82
N THR A 183 23.17 -0.56 -4.84
CA THR A 183 22.47 0.72 -4.66
C THR A 183 21.04 0.54 -4.14
N VAL A 184 20.32 -0.48 -4.61
CA VAL A 184 18.96 -0.81 -4.17
C VAL A 184 18.99 -1.41 -2.77
N HIS A 185 19.91 -2.35 -2.51
CA HIS A 185 20.07 -2.96 -1.20
C HIS A 185 20.46 -1.93 -0.13
N THR A 186 21.39 -1.03 -0.46
CA THR A 186 21.78 0.09 0.41
C THR A 186 20.59 1.01 0.68
N PHE A 187 19.80 1.34 -0.35
CA PHE A 187 18.61 2.20 -0.21
C PHE A 187 17.61 1.62 0.80
N TYR A 188 17.22 0.35 0.65
CA TYR A 188 16.26 -0.27 1.57
C TYR A 188 16.81 -0.54 2.97
N LYS A 189 18.13 -0.45 3.19
CA LYS A 189 18.70 -0.42 4.54
C LYS A 189 18.48 0.91 5.27
N ALA A 190 17.95 1.96 4.63
CA ALA A 190 17.66 3.24 5.29
C ALA A 190 16.74 3.04 6.50
N GLY A 191 17.22 3.44 7.68
CA GLY A 191 16.55 3.22 8.96
C GLY A 191 16.26 4.52 9.72
N PRO A 192 15.44 4.44 10.77
CA PRO A 192 15.28 5.56 11.69
C PRO A 192 16.52 5.73 12.57
N ALA A 193 16.89 6.98 12.87
CA ALA A 193 17.97 7.26 13.82
C ALA A 193 17.58 7.08 15.30
N GLY A 194 16.30 6.86 15.60
CA GLY A 194 15.78 6.83 16.99
C GLY A 194 15.79 8.18 17.71
N ILE A 195 16.15 9.27 17.02
CA ILE A 195 16.28 10.62 17.58
C ILE A 195 15.15 11.52 17.05
N PRO A 196 14.36 12.17 17.93
CA PRO A 196 13.35 13.12 17.50
C PRO A 196 13.94 14.34 16.79
N THR A 197 13.44 14.65 15.60
CA THR A 197 13.85 15.82 14.80
C THR A 197 12.70 16.31 13.92
N GLN A 198 12.68 17.61 13.63
CA GLN A 198 11.76 18.23 12.68
C GLN A 198 12.46 18.66 11.38
N ILE A 199 13.78 18.49 11.30
CA ILE A 199 14.59 18.83 10.14
C ILE A 199 14.54 17.66 9.17
N ALA A 200 14.11 17.90 7.94
CA ALA A 200 14.13 16.88 6.88
C ALA A 200 15.58 16.50 6.54
N PHE A 201 15.80 15.25 6.13
CA PHE A 201 17.11 14.75 5.65
C PHE A 201 18.24 14.83 6.69
N SER A 202 17.91 14.92 7.98
CA SER A 202 18.88 15.21 9.05
C SER A 202 19.70 14.01 9.50
N GLN A 203 19.49 12.82 8.96
CA GLN A 203 20.15 11.58 9.39
C GLN A 203 20.28 10.57 8.23
N ALA A 204 21.27 9.69 8.28
CA ALA A 204 21.53 8.67 7.25
C ALA A 204 21.83 7.28 7.85
N THR A 205 21.17 6.96 8.96
CA THR A 205 21.31 5.70 9.69
C THR A 205 20.79 4.55 8.86
N ARG A 206 21.51 3.43 8.85
CA ARG A 206 21.11 2.24 8.11
C ARG A 206 21.09 1.02 9.02
N TRP A 207 20.21 0.08 8.70
CA TRP A 207 20.24 -1.26 9.25
C TRP A 207 21.46 -2.02 8.73
N ASP A 208 22.00 -2.92 9.54
CA ASP A 208 23.14 -3.76 9.15
C ASP A 208 22.78 -4.72 8.00
N SER A 209 21.53 -5.20 8.00
CA SER A 209 21.00 -6.15 7.02
C SER A 209 19.56 -5.84 6.62
N LEU A 210 19.15 -6.31 5.44
CA LEU A 210 17.76 -6.34 5.01
C LEU A 210 17.00 -7.48 5.70
N ASP A 211 15.67 -7.36 5.75
CA ASP A 211 14.76 -8.45 6.11
C ASP A 211 14.25 -9.17 4.84
N THR A 212 14.95 -10.22 4.44
CA THR A 212 14.60 -11.02 3.26
C THR A 212 13.94 -12.36 3.61
N ASP A 213 13.56 -12.56 4.88
CA ASP A 213 12.87 -13.78 5.31
C ASP A 213 11.40 -13.71 4.88
N ARG A 214 11.08 -14.45 3.80
CA ARG A 214 9.73 -14.53 3.25
C ARG A 214 8.80 -15.53 3.95
N SER A 215 9.31 -16.25 4.95
CA SER A 215 8.48 -17.15 5.76
C SER A 215 7.98 -16.49 7.04
N GLU A 216 8.87 -15.83 7.79
CA GLU A 216 8.56 -15.32 9.13
C GLU A 216 8.84 -13.81 9.31
N GLY A 217 9.41 -13.17 8.29
CA GLY A 217 9.75 -11.75 8.28
C GLY A 217 8.55 -10.80 8.15
N CYS A 218 8.86 -9.52 7.93
CA CYS A 218 7.88 -8.44 7.82
C CYS A 218 6.99 -8.60 6.58
N ILE A 219 7.58 -8.97 5.46
CA ILE A 219 6.90 -9.27 4.19
C ILE A 219 7.07 -10.75 3.91
N ARG A 220 5.95 -11.47 3.79
CA ARG A 220 5.92 -12.92 3.56
C ARG A 220 5.56 -13.25 2.11
N ASP A 221 6.00 -14.40 1.64
CA ASP A 221 5.53 -14.97 0.39
C ASP A 221 4.06 -15.44 0.50
N VAL A 222 3.47 -15.78 -0.64
CA VAL A 222 2.06 -16.22 -0.70
C VAL A 222 1.81 -17.49 0.11
N ALA A 223 2.75 -18.43 0.14
CA ALA A 223 2.56 -19.70 0.85
C ALA A 223 2.56 -19.53 2.38
N HIS A 224 3.35 -18.57 2.88
CA HIS A 224 3.49 -18.25 4.29
C HIS A 224 2.70 -17.01 4.71
N ALA A 225 1.80 -16.51 3.87
CA ALA A 225 0.97 -15.35 4.15
C ALA A 225 0.28 -15.47 5.52
N PHE A 226 0.12 -14.33 6.21
CA PHE A 226 -0.52 -14.31 7.53
C PHE A 226 -1.98 -14.76 7.50
N SER A 227 -2.62 -14.61 6.34
CA SER A 227 -3.94 -15.14 6.03
C SER A 227 -4.03 -15.36 4.53
N GLN A 228 -4.60 -16.50 4.12
CA GLN A 228 -4.84 -16.81 2.70
C GLN A 228 -6.07 -16.08 2.16
N GLU A 229 -7.00 -15.73 3.04
CA GLU A 229 -8.11 -14.83 2.75
C GLU A 229 -7.77 -13.42 3.22
N GLY A 230 -7.94 -12.43 2.35
CA GLY A 230 -7.58 -11.05 2.63
C GLY A 230 -8.30 -10.47 3.85
N GLY A 231 -7.72 -9.43 4.46
CA GLY A 231 -8.28 -8.79 5.66
C GLY A 231 -9.49 -7.88 5.43
N LEU A 232 -10.21 -8.05 4.32
CA LEU A 232 -11.28 -7.17 3.85
C LEU A 232 -12.45 -8.00 3.31
N ALA A 233 -13.68 -7.60 3.64
CA ALA A 233 -14.88 -8.14 3.02
C ALA A 233 -15.85 -7.02 2.64
N VAL A 234 -16.56 -7.23 1.53
CA VAL A 234 -17.67 -6.39 1.10
C VAL A 234 -18.99 -7.14 1.37
N LEU A 235 -19.88 -6.53 2.13
CA LEU A 235 -21.17 -7.12 2.51
C LEU A 235 -22.31 -6.41 1.80
N TYR A 236 -23.31 -7.19 1.38
CA TYR A 236 -24.51 -6.70 0.72
C TYR A 236 -25.75 -7.21 1.44
N GLY A 237 -26.84 -6.44 1.37
CA GLY A 237 -28.12 -6.86 1.93
C GLY A 237 -29.18 -5.77 1.85
N ASN A 238 -30.32 -6.01 2.48
CA ASN A 238 -31.40 -5.03 2.57
C ASN A 238 -30.99 -3.73 3.31
N ILE A 239 -30.04 -3.82 4.26
CA ILE A 239 -29.47 -2.68 5.00
C ILE A 239 -28.37 -1.97 4.20
N ALA A 240 -27.49 -2.73 3.53
CA ALA A 240 -26.37 -2.21 2.74
C ALA A 240 -26.56 -2.55 1.26
N ARG A 241 -27.50 -1.86 0.59
CA ARG A 241 -27.88 -2.17 -0.80
C ARG A 241 -26.75 -1.92 -1.80
N ASP A 242 -26.00 -0.84 -1.59
CA ASP A 242 -24.86 -0.45 -2.41
C ASP A 242 -23.53 -1.02 -1.90
N GLY A 243 -23.60 -1.87 -0.87
CA GLY A 243 -22.47 -2.51 -0.21
C GLY A 243 -21.99 -1.74 1.03
N CYS A 244 -21.41 -2.47 1.97
CA CYS A 244 -20.59 -1.93 3.05
C CYS A 244 -19.31 -2.74 3.18
N VAL A 245 -18.32 -2.19 3.88
CA VAL A 245 -17.00 -2.80 4.00
C VAL A 245 -16.71 -3.12 5.46
N VAL A 246 -16.15 -4.30 5.71
CA VAL A 246 -15.61 -4.68 7.01
C VAL A 246 -14.17 -5.13 6.86
N LYS A 247 -13.32 -4.74 7.81
CA LYS A 247 -11.93 -5.20 7.89
C LYS A 247 -11.89 -6.47 8.72
N THR A 248 -12.03 -7.63 8.07
CA THR A 248 -12.08 -8.94 8.72
C THR A 248 -10.82 -9.25 9.54
N ALA A 249 -9.65 -8.72 9.16
CA ALA A 249 -8.41 -8.90 9.91
C ALA A 249 -8.43 -8.32 11.34
N GLY A 250 -9.36 -7.41 11.64
CA GLY A 250 -9.54 -6.83 12.97
C GLY A 250 -10.78 -7.34 13.71
N VAL A 251 -11.48 -8.33 13.16
CA VAL A 251 -12.75 -8.86 13.71
C VAL A 251 -12.51 -10.27 14.23
N ASP A 252 -12.92 -10.52 15.47
CA ASP A 252 -12.83 -11.84 16.09
C ASP A 252 -13.66 -12.87 15.29
N GLU A 253 -13.08 -14.06 15.06
CA GLU A 253 -13.72 -15.12 14.26
C GLU A 253 -15.09 -15.54 14.81
N SER A 254 -15.29 -15.46 16.14
CA SER A 254 -16.55 -15.82 16.79
C SER A 254 -17.73 -14.93 16.40
N ILE A 255 -17.46 -13.75 15.83
CA ILE A 255 -18.49 -12.78 15.43
C ILE A 255 -18.49 -12.51 13.91
N HIS A 256 -17.83 -13.36 13.10
CA HIS A 256 -17.95 -13.28 11.64
C HIS A 256 -19.39 -13.53 11.16
N VAL A 257 -20.14 -14.34 11.90
CA VAL A 257 -21.59 -14.51 11.74
C VAL A 257 -22.25 -14.12 13.06
N PHE A 258 -23.03 -13.04 13.04
CA PHE A 258 -23.70 -12.52 14.23
C PHE A 258 -25.16 -12.20 13.93
N GLU A 259 -26.06 -12.64 14.82
CA GLU A 259 -27.47 -12.29 14.83
C GLU A 259 -27.84 -11.78 16.23
N GLY A 260 -28.54 -10.65 16.30
CA GLY A 260 -28.92 -10.05 17.58
C GLY A 260 -29.89 -8.90 17.42
N ASN A 261 -30.43 -8.44 18.55
CA ASN A 261 -31.34 -7.31 18.58
C ASN A 261 -30.57 -6.00 18.31
N VAL A 262 -31.09 -5.20 17.38
CA VAL A 262 -30.50 -3.90 17.05
C VAL A 262 -30.64 -2.91 18.20
N ARG A 263 -29.57 -2.17 18.50
CA ARG A 263 -29.58 -0.96 19.32
C ARG A 263 -29.20 0.21 18.43
N VAL A 264 -30.11 1.15 18.22
CA VAL A 264 -29.94 2.26 17.28
C VAL A 264 -29.56 3.53 18.02
N PHE A 265 -28.56 4.25 17.48
CA PHE A 265 -28.08 5.53 17.98
C PHE A 265 -28.00 6.51 16.82
N GLU A 266 -28.58 7.70 16.98
CA GLU A 266 -28.68 8.72 15.92
C GLU A 266 -27.42 9.61 15.83
N SER A 267 -26.47 9.44 16.75
CA SER A 267 -25.19 10.16 16.75
C SER A 267 -24.13 9.42 17.55
N GLN A 268 -22.86 9.75 17.29
CA GLN A 268 -21.73 9.28 18.10
C GLN A 268 -21.91 9.62 19.59
N ASP A 269 -22.36 10.84 19.91
CA ASP A 269 -22.60 11.26 21.29
C ASP A 269 -23.68 10.41 21.98
N SER A 270 -24.75 10.06 21.26
CA SER A 270 -25.80 9.19 21.79
C SER A 270 -25.32 7.76 21.99
N ALA A 271 -24.47 7.25 21.11
CA ALA A 271 -23.85 5.93 21.25
C ALA A 271 -22.91 5.86 22.45
N VAL A 272 -22.05 6.88 22.64
CA VAL A 272 -21.16 6.96 23.81
C VAL A 272 -21.97 7.01 25.11
N LYS A 273 -23.03 7.82 25.16
CA LYS A 273 -23.94 7.87 26.32
C LYS A 273 -24.63 6.54 26.57
N GLY A 274 -25.07 5.84 25.51
CA GLY A 274 -25.69 4.53 25.61
C GLY A 274 -24.76 3.48 26.20
N ILE A 275 -23.51 3.41 25.71
CA ILE A 275 -22.50 2.45 26.19
C ILE A 275 -22.12 2.70 27.64
N LEU A 276 -22.00 3.97 28.06
CA LEU A 276 -21.63 4.32 29.44
C LEU A 276 -22.79 4.19 30.45
N ALA A 277 -24.02 4.04 29.95
CA ALA A 277 -25.22 3.89 30.77
C ALA A 277 -25.73 2.44 30.87
N ASP A 278 -25.15 1.52 30.09
CA ASP A 278 -25.28 0.06 30.25
C ASP A 278 -24.49 -0.43 31.49
#